data_AF-A0AAV6YWG3-F1
#
_entry.id   AF-A0AAV6YWG3-F1
#
_cell.length_a   1.000
_cell.length_b   1.000
_cell.length_c   1.000
_cell.angle_alpha   90.00
_cell.angle_beta   90.00
_cell.angle_gamma   90.00
#
_symmetry.space_group_name_H-M   'P 1'
#
loop_
_entity.id
_entity.type
_entity.pdbx_description
1 polymer ?
#
loop_
_entity_poly.entity_id
_entity_poly.type
_entity_poly.pdbx_seq_one_letter_code
_entity_poly.pdbx_strand_id
1 'polypeptide(L)'
;MQEKDVPMNESTTDYFFHILNNMALKGDVQAVNLFHEYSVMMGLISPNGRMCAPLVMVHLKKNDLVSSLNAMSECIEKYKCAPLLHDVLSALVEKGETDLLKK
;
A
#
# COMPACT_ATOMS: atom_id res chain seq x y z
N MET A 1 18.22 -10.49 13.91
CA MET A 1 18.80 -10.04 12.63
C MET A 1 19.24 -8.60 12.87
N GLN A 2 20.53 -8.26 12.72
CA GLN A 2 20.99 -6.89 12.94
C GLN A 2 20.36 -5.98 11.89
N GLU A 3 19.58 -4.98 12.34
CA GLU A 3 19.19 -3.85 11.50
C GLU A 3 20.48 -3.24 10.95
N LYS A 4 20.67 -3.32 9.63
CA LYS A 4 21.73 -2.57 8.98
C LYS A 4 21.18 -1.16 8.83
N ASP A 5 21.59 -0.28 9.74
CA ASP A 5 21.28 1.14 9.66
C ASP A 5 22.03 1.74 8.47
N VAL A 6 21.44 1.60 7.28
CA VAL A 6 21.94 2.20 6.04
C VAL A 6 21.24 3.55 5.92
N PRO A 7 21.94 4.68 6.10
CA PRO A 7 21.33 5.99 5.98
C PRO A 7 20.86 6.20 4.53
N MET A 8 19.57 6.02 4.31
CA MET A 8 18.90 6.31 3.05
C MET A 8 18.56 7.80 3.00
N ASN A 9 18.98 8.49 1.94
CA ASN A 9 18.52 9.84 1.68
C ASN A 9 17.12 9.82 1.03
N GLU A 10 16.40 10.94 1.07
CA GLU A 10 15.03 11.05 0.52
C GLU A 10 14.93 10.61 -0.95
N SER A 11 15.96 10.91 -1.76
CA SER A 11 16.02 10.46 -3.16
C SER A 11 16.04 8.94 -3.32
N THR A 12 16.57 8.21 -2.34
CA THR A 12 16.57 6.74 -2.38
C THR A 12 15.19 6.18 -2.03
N THR A 13 14.48 6.81 -1.10
CA THR A 13 13.10 6.47 -0.74
C THR A 13 12.15 6.60 -1.95
N ASP A 14 12.37 7.58 -2.83
CA ASP A 14 11.59 7.72 -4.07
C ASP A 14 11.74 6.52 -5.02
N TYR A 15 12.93 5.90 -5.12
CA TYR A 15 13.11 4.72 -5.95
C TYR A 15 12.26 3.53 -5.47
N PHE A 16 12.16 3.31 -4.15
CA PHE A 16 11.31 2.26 -3.59
C PHE A 16 9.84 2.48 -3.94
N PHE A 17 9.37 3.73 -3.86
CA PHE A 17 8.01 4.07 -4.29
C PHE A 17 7.79 3.76 -5.78
N HIS A 18 8.73 4.13 -6.64
CA HIS A 18 8.61 3.83 -8.08
C HIS A 18 8.61 2.33 -8.38
N ILE A 19 9.42 1.55 -7.66
CA ILE A 19 9.45 0.09 -7.79
C ILE A 19 8.11 -0.51 -7.36
N LEU A 20 7.62 -0.15 -6.16
CA LEU A 20 6.33 -0.61 -5.64
C LEU A 20 5.17 -0.26 -6.58
N ASN A 21 5.12 0.97 -7.10
CA ASN A 21 4.09 1.37 -8.05
C ASN A 21 4.15 0.57 -9.34
N ASN A 22 5.34 0.33 -9.88
CA ASN A 22 5.46 -0.47 -11.11
C ASN A 22 4.95 -1.89 -10.90
N MET A 23 5.24 -2.51 -9.74
CA MET A 23 4.68 -3.82 -9.38
C MET A 23 3.16 -3.78 -9.27
N ALA A 24 2.62 -2.75 -8.60
CA ALA A 24 1.18 -2.59 -8.44
C ALA A 24 0.45 -2.32 -9.79
N LEU A 25 1.04 -1.55 -10.70
CA LEU A 25 0.51 -1.32 -12.05
C LEU A 25 0.49 -2.59 -12.90
N LYS A 26 1.43 -3.52 -12.67
CA LYS A 26 1.41 -4.85 -13.27
C LYS A 26 0.38 -5.79 -12.63
N GLY A 27 -0.24 -5.38 -11.53
CA GLY A 27 -1.22 -6.19 -10.80
C GLY A 27 -0.59 -7.32 -9.97
N ASP A 28 0.71 -7.28 -9.68
CA ASP A 28 1.39 -8.34 -8.93
C ASP A 28 1.28 -8.09 -7.42
N VAL A 29 0.18 -8.57 -6.83
CA VAL A 29 -0.12 -8.40 -5.39
C VAL A 29 0.98 -8.99 -4.52
N GLN A 30 1.46 -10.18 -4.87
CA GLN A 30 2.47 -10.89 -4.08
C GLN A 30 3.80 -10.11 -4.07
N ALA A 31 4.24 -9.64 -5.24
CA ALA A 31 5.48 -8.86 -5.34
C ALA A 31 5.39 -7.55 -4.56
N VAL A 32 4.27 -6.82 -4.64
CA VAL A 32 4.08 -5.56 -3.90
C VAL A 32 4.15 -5.82 -2.39
N ASN A 33 3.42 -6.82 -1.88
CA ASN A 33 3.37 -7.13 -0.45
C ASN A 33 4.73 -7.55 0.10
N LEU A 34 5.39 -8.50 -0.58
CA LEU A 34 6.72 -8.97 -0.15
C LEU A 34 7.74 -7.84 -0.19
N PHE A 35 7.80 -7.10 -1.30
CA PHE A 35 8.79 -6.03 -1.44
C PHE A 35 8.59 -4.93 -0.40
N HIS A 36 7.35 -4.53 -0.13
CA HIS A 36 7.04 -3.55 0.92
C HIS A 36 7.45 -4.08 2.30
N GLU A 37 7.03 -5.30 2.66
CA GLU A 37 7.30 -5.87 3.98
C GLU A 37 8.80 -6.04 4.24
N TYR A 38 9.55 -6.58 3.27
CA TYR A 38 10.99 -6.69 3.39
C TYR A 38 11.68 -5.32 3.45
N SER A 39 11.21 -4.34 2.67
CA SER A 39 11.79 -2.99 2.70
C SER A 39 11.58 -2.30 4.05
N VAL A 40 10.39 -2.44 4.66
CA VAL A 40 10.11 -1.94 6.00
C VAL A 40 10.93 -2.69 7.06
N MET A 41 10.94 -4.03 7.02
CA MET A 41 11.68 -4.86 7.97
C MET A 41 13.19 -4.56 7.95
N MET A 42 13.73 -4.23 6.78
CA MET A 42 15.14 -3.88 6.61
C MET A 42 15.45 -2.41 6.94
N GLY A 43 14.46 -1.61 7.33
CA GLY A 43 14.64 -0.19 7.63
C GLY A 43 14.91 0.68 6.39
N LEU A 44 14.67 0.16 5.17
CA LEU A 44 14.98 0.87 3.93
C LEU A 44 13.92 1.92 3.57
N ILE A 45 12.68 1.73 4.06
CA ILE A 45 11.59 2.69 3.93
C ILE A 45 10.85 2.83 5.26
N SER A 46 10.37 4.03 5.54
CA SER A 46 9.39 4.26 6.61
C SER A 46 7.98 4.14 6.03
N PRO A 47 7.10 3.32 6.64
CA PRO A 47 5.74 3.19 6.17
C PRO A 47 4.98 4.51 6.37
N ASN A 48 4.34 4.99 5.31
CA ASN A 48 3.54 6.21 5.29
C ASN A 48 2.52 6.10 4.15
N GLY A 49 1.61 7.09 4.02
CA GLY A 49 0.56 7.04 3.00
C GLY A 49 1.08 6.81 1.57
N ARG A 50 2.24 7.38 1.22
CA ARG A 50 2.85 7.21 -0.11
C ARG A 50 3.46 5.81 -0.28
N MET A 51 4.19 5.30 0.71
CA MET A 51 4.81 3.98 0.66
C MET A 51 3.79 2.83 0.73
N CYS A 52 2.66 3.06 1.40
CA CYS A 52 1.58 2.09 1.53
C CYS A 52 0.55 2.18 0.37
N ALA A 53 0.50 3.28 -0.40
CA ALA A 53 -0.43 3.43 -1.52
C ALA A 53 -0.40 2.28 -2.54
N PRO A 54 0.77 1.73 -2.94
CA PRO A 54 0.82 0.61 -3.87
C PRO A 54 0.13 -0.67 -3.36
N LEU A 55 0.10 -0.90 -2.04
CA LEU A 55 -0.57 -2.03 -1.41
C LEU A 55 -2.09 -2.01 -1.64
N VAL A 56 -2.68 -0.80 -1.69
CA VAL A 56 -4.11 -0.62 -1.97
C VAL A 56 -4.36 -0.53 -3.47
N MET A 57 -3.50 0.19 -4.19
CA MET A 57 -3.65 0.45 -5.63
C MET A 57 -3.72 -0.84 -6.46
N VAL A 58 -2.93 -1.86 -6.11
CA VAL A 58 -2.86 -3.13 -6.85
C VAL A 58 -4.21 -3.87 -6.89
N HIS A 59 -5.06 -3.68 -5.88
CA HIS A 59 -6.41 -4.22 -5.82
C HIS A 59 -7.43 -3.27 -6.46
N LEU A 60 -7.33 -1.96 -6.16
CA LEU A 60 -8.25 -0.96 -6.67
C LEU A 60 -8.26 -0.90 -8.20
N LYS A 61 -7.09 -1.01 -8.84
CA LYS A 61 -6.96 -1.06 -10.31
C LYS A 61 -7.64 -2.26 -10.95
N LYS A 62 -7.87 -3.34 -10.19
CA LYS A 62 -8.59 -4.54 -10.63
C LYS A 62 -10.09 -4.48 -10.31
N ASN A 63 -10.58 -3.36 -9.76
CA ASN A 63 -11.92 -3.24 -9.17
C ASN A 63 -12.20 -4.26 -8.06
N ASP A 64 -11.15 -4.79 -7.40
CA ASP A 64 -11.31 -5.66 -6.25
C ASP A 64 -11.49 -4.80 -4.99
N LEU A 65 -12.73 -4.32 -4.80
CA LEU A 65 -13.07 -3.36 -3.76
C LEU A 65 -12.88 -3.94 -2.36
N VAL A 66 -13.27 -5.20 -2.16
CA VAL A 66 -13.12 -5.90 -0.88
C VAL A 66 -11.65 -5.98 -0.49
N SER A 67 -10.78 -6.45 -1.39
CA SER A 67 -9.35 -6.55 -1.09
C SER A 67 -8.70 -5.16 -0.95
N SER A 68 -9.15 -4.16 -1.72
CA SER A 68 -8.63 -2.79 -1.58
C SER A 68 -8.97 -2.16 -0.23
N LEU A 69 -10.19 -2.37 0.28
CA LEU A 69 -10.62 -1.93 1.60
C LEU A 69 -9.86 -2.66 2.70
N ASN A 70 -9.72 -3.99 2.60
CA ASN A 70 -8.96 -4.78 3.56
C ASN A 70 -7.49 -4.33 3.62
N ALA A 71 -6.84 -4.14 2.46
CA ALA A 71 -5.46 -3.67 2.40
C ALA A 71 -5.30 -2.27 3.01
N MET A 72 -6.28 -1.37 2.80
CA MET A 72 -6.29 -0.06 3.44
C MET A 72 -6.44 -0.18 4.96
N SER A 73 -7.36 -1.02 5.45
CA SER A 73 -7.55 -1.27 6.88
C SER A 73 -6.31 -1.86 7.53
N GLU A 74 -5.64 -2.82 6.88
CA GLU A 74 -4.37 -3.38 7.35
C GLU A 74 -3.28 -2.30 7.44
N CYS A 75 -3.22 -1.36 6.50
CA CYS A 75 -2.31 -0.23 6.57
C CYS A 75 -2.63 0.72 7.74
N ILE A 76 -3.90 0.94 8.04
CA ILE A 76 -4.33 1.73 9.20
C ILE A 76 -3.92 1.02 10.49
N GLU A 77 -4.13 -0.28 10.59
CA GLU A 77 -3.81 -1.07 11.77
C GLU A 77 -2.30 -1.16 12.01
N LYS A 78 -1.54 -1.60 10.99
CA LYS A 78 -0.10 -1.90 11.08
C LYS A 78 0.76 -0.63 11.04
N TYR A 79 0.38 0.37 10.24
CA TYR A 79 1.23 1.52 9.92
C TYR A 79 0.61 2.88 10.30
N LYS A 80 -0.62 2.91 10.83
CA LYS A 80 -1.30 4.14 11.25
C LYS A 80 -1.46 5.16 10.11
N CYS A 81 -1.61 4.68 8.88
CA CYS A 81 -1.85 5.51 7.70
C CYS A 81 -3.02 4.97 6.88
N ALA A 82 -3.79 5.86 6.25
CA ALA A 82 -4.94 5.53 5.40
C ALA A 82 -4.62 5.83 3.93
N PRO A 83 -3.81 5.00 3.25
CA PRO A 83 -3.45 5.22 1.85
C PRO A 83 -4.68 5.13 0.94
N LEU A 84 -4.78 6.06 -0.02
CA LEU A 84 -5.84 6.09 -1.04
C LEU A 84 -7.28 6.09 -0.49
N LEU A 85 -7.50 6.62 0.71
CA LEU A 85 -8.82 6.65 1.36
C LEU A 85 -9.91 7.21 0.45
N HIS A 86 -9.66 8.37 -0.15
CA HIS A 86 -10.61 9.00 -1.06
C HIS A 86 -10.96 8.06 -2.22
N ASP A 87 -9.97 7.47 -2.87
CA ASP A 87 -10.18 6.64 -4.07
C ASP A 87 -10.94 5.35 -3.75
N VAL A 88 -10.65 4.72 -2.61
CA VAL A 88 -11.39 3.53 -2.13
C VAL A 88 -12.85 3.89 -1.82
N LEU A 89 -13.08 4.97 -1.08
CA LEU A 89 -14.44 5.41 -0.72
C LEU A 89 -15.25 5.81 -1.95
N SER A 90 -14.66 6.57 -2.86
CA SER A 90 -15.30 6.95 -4.12
C SER A 90 -15.68 5.71 -4.94
N ALA A 91 -14.76 4.74 -5.07
CA ALA A 91 -15.04 3.52 -5.82
C ALA A 91 -16.16 2.67 -5.19
N LEU A 92 -16.24 2.61 -3.84
CA LEU A 92 -17.33 1.94 -3.13
C LEU A 92 -18.68 2.62 -3.38
N VAL A 93 -18.72 3.96 -3.31
CA VAL A 93 -19.94 4.74 -3.57
C VAL A 93 -20.40 4.58 -5.01
N GLU A 94 -19.48 4.71 -5.98
CA GLU A 94 -19.78 4.59 -7.41
C GLU A 94 -20.30 3.20 -7.79
N LYS A 95 -19.87 2.16 -7.09
CA LYS A 95 -20.30 0.77 -7.32
C LYS A 95 -21.49 0.35 -6.46
N GLY A 96 -21.95 1.20 -5.53
CA GLY A 96 -23.05 0.88 -4.61
C GLY A 96 -22.68 -0.13 -3.52
N GLU A 97 -21.39 -0.41 -3.33
CA GLU A 97 -20.86 -1.43 -2.41
C GLU A 97 -20.63 -0.85 -0.99
N THR A 98 -21.42 0.15 -0.59
CA THR A 98 -21.24 0.87 0.69
C THR A 98 -21.50 0.01 1.92
N ASP A 99 -22.17 -1.14 1.76
CA ASP A 99 -22.37 -2.10 2.85
C ASP A 99 -21.05 -2.68 3.37
N LEU A 100 -20.00 -2.69 2.55
CA LEU A 100 -18.64 -3.10 2.96
C LEU A 100 -18.05 -2.18 4.04
N LEU A 101 -18.53 -0.95 4.18
CA LEU A 101 -18.09 0.01 5.20
C LEU A 101 -18.70 -0.22 6.58
N LYS A 102 -19.70 -1.09 6.70
CA LYS A 102 -20.40 -1.38 7.98
C LYS A 102 -19.68 -2.43 8.84
N LYS A 103 -18.53 -2.92 8.36
CA LYS A 103 -17.64 -3.82 9.11
C LYS A 103 -16.82 -3.07 10.14
#